data_AF-A0A2J6J411-F1
#
_entry.id   AF-A0A2J6J411-F1
#
_cell.length_a   1.000
_cell.length_b   1.000
_cell.length_c   1.000
_cell.angle_alpha   90.00
_cell.angle_beta   90.00
_cell.angle_gamma   90.00
#
_symmetry.space_group_name_H-M   'P 1'
#
loop_
_entity.id
_entity.type
_entity.pdbx_description
1 polymer ?
#
loop_
_entity_poly.entity_id
_entity_poly.type
_entity_poly.pdbx_seq_one_letter_code
_entity_poly.pdbx_strand_id
1 'polypeptide(L)' 'MKATTAQKTDLKDTTQTSFGATLLVITFRVAFILTLLVVIAIAAWAGLALFGGLVSAGDPLTLIAEWFNAVTGR' A
#
# COMPACT_ATOMS: atom_id res chain seq x y z
N MET A 1 -12.06 -37.72 44.81
CA MET A 1 -12.60 -36.71 43.88
C MET A 1 -11.46 -35.81 43.44
N LYS A 2 -10.88 -36.02 42.26
CA LYS A 2 -9.71 -35.28 41.77
C LYS A 2 -10.08 -34.57 40.46
N ALA A 3 -9.93 -33.24 40.50
CA ALA A 3 -9.64 -32.31 39.41
C ALA A 3 -10.57 -32.30 38.18
N THR A 4 -11.52 -31.37 38.18
CA THR A 4 -12.25 -30.91 36.98
C THR A 4 -12.15 -29.38 36.81
N THR A 5 -10.97 -28.81 37.08
CA THR A 5 -10.73 -27.35 36.96
C THR A 5 -9.80 -26.95 35.81
N ALA A 6 -9.20 -27.89 35.09
CA ALA A 6 -8.21 -27.58 34.04
C ALA A 6 -8.81 -27.11 32.71
N GLN A 7 -10.10 -27.36 32.43
CA GLN A 7 -10.61 -27.27 31.05
C GLN A 7 -11.03 -25.86 30.57
N LYS A 8 -11.14 -24.86 31.45
CA LYS A 8 -11.59 -23.50 31.05
C LYS A 8 -10.46 -22.54 30.69
N THR A 9 -9.23 -22.79 31.13
CA THR A 9 -8.10 -21.87 30.93
C THR A 9 -7.45 -22.07 29.55
N ASP A 10 -7.25 -23.32 29.13
CA ASP A 10 -6.64 -23.65 27.82
C ASP A 10 -7.45 -23.17 26.60
N LEU A 11 -8.79 -23.16 26.71
CA LEU A 11 -9.66 -22.68 25.65
C LEU A 11 -9.56 -21.16 25.44
N LYS A 12 -9.26 -20.41 26.51
CA LYS A 12 -9.23 -18.94 26.46
C LYS A 12 -7.92 -18.43 25.83
N ASP A 13 -6.79 -19.06 26.14
CA ASP A 13 -5.49 -18.72 25.56
C ASP A 13 -5.38 -19.11 24.07
N THR A 14 -5.94 -20.26 23.69
CA THR A 14 -5.97 -20.69 22.27
C THR A 14 -6.83 -19.74 21.42
N THR A 15 -7.96 -19.29 21.96
CA THR A 15 -8.88 -18.39 21.23
C THR A 15 -8.32 -16.98 21.08
N GLN A 16 -7.63 -16.44 22.09
CA GLN A 16 -6.96 -15.13 21.99
C GLN A 16 -5.79 -15.14 21.00
N THR A 17 -4.99 -16.20 21.00
CA THR A 17 -3.87 -16.36 20.06
C THR A 17 -4.36 -16.40 18.61
N SER A 18 -5.49 -17.09 18.36
CA SER A 18 -6.15 -17.12 17.05
C SER A 18 -6.68 -15.76 16.62
N PHE A 19 -7.28 -14.98 17.53
CA PHE A 19 -7.84 -13.68 17.20
C PHE A 19 -6.76 -12.66 16.83
N GLY A 20 -5.65 -12.61 17.58
CA GLY A 20 -4.51 -11.74 17.28
C GLY A 20 -3.85 -12.06 15.93
N ALA A 21 -3.64 -13.35 15.63
CA ALA A 21 -3.10 -13.79 14.34
C ALA A 21 -4.05 -13.44 13.18
N THR A 22 -5.36 -13.62 13.36
CA THR A 22 -6.38 -13.28 12.36
C THR A 22 -6.40 -11.78 12.07
N LEU A 23 -6.33 -10.94 13.12
CA LEU A 23 -6.32 -9.49 12.98
C LEU A 23 -5.08 -9.01 12.23
N LEU A 24 -3.91 -9.58 12.54
CA LEU A 24 -2.65 -9.27 11.88
C LEU A 24 -2.68 -9.62 10.38
N VAL A 25 -3.26 -10.77 10.03
CA VAL A 25 -3.46 -11.17 8.62
C VAL A 25 -4.39 -10.22 7.89
N ILE A 26 -5.50 -9.80 8.52
CA ILE A 26 -6.44 -8.84 7.93
C ILE A 26 -5.75 -7.48 7.73
N THR A 27 -5.08 -6.95 8.75
CA THR A 27 -4.37 -5.67 8.67
C THR A 27 -3.30 -5.71 7.59
N PHE A 28 -2.54 -6.80 7.47
CA PHE A 28 -1.54 -6.96 6.41
C PHE A 28 -2.18 -6.96 5.02
N ARG A 29 -3.27 -7.70 4.83
CA ARG A 29 -3.99 -7.72 3.54
C ARG A 29 -4.56 -6.35 3.17
N VAL A 30 -5.14 -5.65 4.14
CA VAL A 30 -5.68 -4.29 3.93
C VAL A 30 -4.55 -3.32 3.60
N ALA A 31 -3.46 -3.34 4.35
CA ALA A 31 -2.28 -2.52 4.07
C ALA A 31 -1.75 -2.79 2.67
N PHE A 32 -1.60 -4.05 2.27
CA PHE A 32 -1.13 -4.45 0.95
C PHE A 32 -2.05 -3.94 -0.17
N ILE A 33 -3.37 -4.10 -0.04
CA ILE A 33 -4.35 -3.60 -1.02
C ILE A 33 -4.27 -2.08 -1.12
N LEU A 34 -4.19 -1.38 0.02
CA LEU A 34 -4.07 0.08 0.03
C LEU A 34 -2.77 0.54 -0.63
N THR A 35 -1.64 -0.11 -0.34
CA THR A 35 -0.36 0.19 -1.02
C THR A 35 -0.48 -0.03 -2.52
N LEU A 36 -1.10 -1.13 -2.95
CA LEU A 36 -1.29 -1.42 -4.37
C LEU A 36 -2.19 -0.38 -5.06
N LEU A 37 -3.27 0.05 -4.40
CA LEU A 37 -4.11 1.15 -4.88
C LEU A 37 -3.33 2.46 -5.01
N VAL A 38 -2.50 2.81 -4.03
CA VAL A 38 -1.66 4.01 -4.08
C VAL A 38 -0.66 3.91 -5.24
N VAL A 39 -0.02 2.76 -5.44
CA VAL A 39 0.90 2.55 -6.57
C VAL A 39 0.18 2.72 -7.90
N ILE A 40 -1.02 2.16 -8.06
CA ILE A 40 -1.82 2.33 -9.28
C ILE A 40 -2.21 3.80 -9.49
N ALA A 41 -2.61 4.50 -8.43
CA ALA A 41 -2.97 5.91 -8.51
C ALA A 41 -1.77 6.79 -8.93
N ILE A 42 -0.59 6.52 -8.36
CA ILE A 42 0.66 7.20 -8.74
C ILE A 42 1.01 6.88 -10.20
N ALA A 43 0.90 5.62 -10.62
CA ALA A 43 1.17 5.22 -12.00
C ALA A 43 0.23 5.89 -13.00
N ALA A 44 -1.06 5.94 -12.68
CA ALA A 44 -2.06 6.64 -13.50
C ALA A 44 -1.76 8.13 -13.59
N TRP A 45 -1.46 8.78 -12.46
CA TRP A 45 -1.09 10.19 -12.43
C TRP A 45 0.20 10.47 -13.23
N ALA A 46 1.24 9.66 -13.04
CA ALA A 46 2.49 9.79 -13.79
C ALA A 46 2.28 9.61 -15.29
N GLY A 47 1.46 8.63 -15.69
CA GLY A 47 1.07 8.46 -17.09
C GLY A 47 0.39 9.69 -17.66
N LEU A 48 -0.63 10.22 -16.96
CA LEU A 48 -1.33 11.44 -17.38
C LEU A 48 -0.39 12.65 -17.47
N ALA A 49 0.53 12.80 -16.52
CA ALA A 49 1.51 13.89 -16.52
C ALA A 49 2.48 13.79 -17.70
N LEU A 50 2.95 12.58 -18.04
CA LEU A 50 3.80 12.35 -19.21
C LEU A 50 3.05 12.62 -20.53
N PHE A 51 1.83 12.12 -20.67
CA PHE A 51 1.02 12.38 -21.88
C PHE A 51 0.67 13.86 -22.02
N GLY A 52 0.25 14.52 -20.93
CA GLY A 52 -0.03 15.94 -20.92
C GLY A 52 1.20 16.78 -21.27
N GLY A 53 2.35 16.46 -20.66
CA GLY A 53 3.62 17.10 -20.96
C GLY A 53 4.07 16.88 -22.41
N LEU A 54 3.81 15.69 -22.97
CA LEU A 54 4.19 15.37 -24.35
C LEU A 54 3.36 16.19 -25.34
N VAL A 55 2.06 16.30 -25.08
CA VAL A 55 1.15 17.11 -25.90
C VAL A 55 1.53 18.60 -25.83
N SER A 56 1.92 19.11 -24.66
CA SER A 56 2.32 20.52 -24.53
C SER A 56 3.69 20.83 -25.13
N ALA A 57 4.66 19.91 -24.99
CA ALA A 57 6.03 20.12 -25.47
C ALA A 57 6.20 19.81 -26.97
N GLY A 58 5.30 19.04 -27.57
CA GLY A 58 5.32 18.65 -28.98
C GLY A 58 6.37 17.60 -29.36
N ASP A 59 7.46 17.47 -28.59
CA ASP A 59 8.51 16.47 -28.77
C ASP A 59 9.02 15.92 -27.41
N PRO A 60 9.39 14.63 -27.31
CA PRO A 60 9.89 14.03 -26.06
C PRO A 60 11.16 14.68 -25.49
N LEU A 61 12.07 15.19 -26.34
CA LEU A 61 13.33 15.77 -25.88
C LEU A 61 13.10 17.12 -25.19
N THR A 62 12.17 17.92 -25.72
CA THR A 62 11.75 19.19 -25.14
C THR A 62 11.08 18.99 -23.78
N LEU A 63 10.24 17.96 -23.65
CA LEU A 63 9.60 17.60 -22.37
C LEU A 63 10.63 17.36 -21.26
N ILE A 64 11.66 16.56 -21.56
CA ILE A 64 12.71 16.25 -20.59
C ILE A 64 13.49 17.52 -20.23
N ALA A 65 13.83 18.34 -21.23
CA ALA A 65 14.56 19.58 -21.01
C ALA A 65 13.77 20.57 -20.14
N GLU A 66 12.48 20.78 -20.42
CA GLU A 66 11.61 21.64 -19.62
C GLU A 66 11.34 21.07 -18.22
N TRP A 67 11.23 19.75 -18.08
CA TRP A 67 11.11 19.12 -16.77
C TRP A 67 12.36 19.36 -15.90
N PHE A 68 13.55 19.17 -16.47
CA PHE A 68 14.81 19.48 -15.78
C PHE A 68 14.93 20.98 -15.49
N ASN A 69 14.50 21.85 -16.39
CA ASN A 69 14.43 23.28 -16.14
C ASN A 69 13.51 23.58 -14.94
N ALA A 70 12.29 23.04 -14.92
CA ALA A 70 11.34 23.22 -13.83
C ALA A 70 11.87 22.73 -12.47
N VAL A 71 12.65 21.65 -12.45
CA VAL A 71 13.25 21.10 -11.23
C VAL A 71 14.48 21.91 -10.77
N THR A 72 15.31 22.36 -11.72
CA THR A 72 16.58 23.05 -11.40
C THR A 72 16.44 24.58 -11.32
N GLY A 73 15.31 25.12 -11.77
CA GLY A 73 14.98 26.54 -11.76
C GLY A 73 15.85 27.39 -12.69
N ARG A 74 16.33 26.83 -13.80
CA ARG A 74 17.38 27.43 -14.64
C ARG A 74 16.89 28.01 -15.96
#